data_AF-A0A6J1AQJ1-F1
#
_entry.id   AF-A0A6J1AQJ1-F1
#
_cell.length_a   1.000
_cell.length_b   1.000
_cell.length_c   1.000
_cell.angle_alpha   90.00
_cell.angle_beta   90.00
_cell.angle_gamma   90.00
#
_symmetry.space_group_name_H-M   'P 1'
#
loop_
_entity.id
_entity.type
_entity.pdbx_description
1 polymer ?
#
loop_
_entity_poly.entity_id
_entity_poly.type
_entity_poly.pdbx_seq_one_letter_code
_entity_poly.pdbx_strand_id
1 'polypeptide(L)'
;MRTCSLHGTSILELSSTSPNFNSSFYGSPKHPYARVTPSLSLKSCHFTVRCDVSFRPCIDIHKGKVKQIVGSTLRDSKEDELTLVTNFESDKSAAEFAKLYKKDRLKGGHVIMLGADLLSKAAAIEALHAYPGGLQVGGGINLDNCLSYIEEGASHVIVTSYVFNNGQMDLERLKGLVCVVGKQRLVLDLSCRKKEDKYAIVTDRWQKFSDVYLDEEVLHFLANYADEYLVHGVDVEGKNINVVEIPGLHICFQLAFIYLPSSTCFN
;
A
#
# COMPACT_ATOMS: atom_id res chain seq x y z
N MET A 1 -54.52 -27.74 -6.60
CA MET A 1 -55.44 -27.29 -5.54
C MET A 1 -55.00 -25.92 -5.06
N ARG A 2 -55.91 -25.01 -4.66
CA ARG A 2 -55.73 -23.76 -3.88
C ARG A 2 -54.41 -22.97 -4.12
N THR A 3 -54.31 -21.83 -4.81
CA THR A 3 -55.14 -20.60 -4.96
C THR A 3 -55.37 -19.79 -3.67
N CYS A 4 -54.63 -18.68 -3.51
CA CYS A 4 -54.97 -17.42 -2.81
C CYS A 4 -53.70 -16.52 -2.71
N SER A 5 -53.78 -15.21 -2.45
CA SER A 5 -54.30 -14.12 -3.31
C SER A 5 -53.72 -12.76 -2.83
N LEU A 6 -53.60 -11.79 -3.73
CA LEU A 6 -52.96 -10.46 -3.62
C LEU A 6 -53.42 -9.52 -2.48
N HIS A 7 -52.45 -8.72 -2.00
CA HIS A 7 -52.46 -7.29 -1.59
C HIS A 7 -50.96 -6.81 -1.54
N GLY A 8 -50.54 -5.54 -1.48
CA GLY A 8 -51.20 -4.24 -1.29
C GLY A 8 -50.98 -3.68 0.13
N THR A 9 -50.35 -2.53 0.41
CA THR A 9 -49.68 -1.45 -0.37
C THR A 9 -48.78 -0.66 0.65
N SER A 10 -47.90 0.34 0.42
CA SER A 10 -47.57 1.26 -0.68
C SER A 10 -46.14 1.87 -0.53
N ILE A 11 -45.81 2.94 -1.27
CA ILE A 11 -44.53 3.70 -1.29
C ILE A 11 -44.33 4.60 -0.05
N LEU A 12 -43.06 4.79 0.36
CA LEU A 12 -42.57 6.08 0.88
C LEU A 12 -41.07 6.27 0.56
N GLU A 13 -40.72 7.41 -0.04
CA GLU A 13 -39.34 7.90 -0.15
C GLU A 13 -38.93 8.62 1.13
N LEU A 14 -37.63 8.73 1.39
CA LEU A 14 -37.07 9.86 2.15
C LEU A 14 -35.60 10.09 1.78
N SER A 15 -35.25 11.35 1.57
CA SER A 15 -34.01 11.79 0.94
C SER A 15 -33.04 12.46 1.91
N SER A 16 -31.81 12.65 1.42
CA SER A 16 -30.68 13.44 1.96
C SER A 16 -30.96 14.52 3.01
N THR A 17 -30.01 14.70 3.94
CA THR A 17 -29.50 16.06 4.25
C THR A 17 -28.10 16.02 4.86
N SER A 18 -27.21 16.90 4.39
CA SER A 18 -25.88 17.15 4.96
C SER A 18 -25.95 18.27 6.02
N PRO A 19 -25.19 18.20 7.13
CA PRO A 19 -25.11 19.29 8.10
C PRO A 19 -24.15 20.40 7.61
N ASN A 20 -24.70 21.50 7.10
CA ASN A 20 -23.92 22.73 6.88
C ASN A 20 -23.73 23.50 8.19
N PHE A 21 -22.54 24.08 8.37
CA PHE A 21 -22.27 25.04 9.45
C PHE A 21 -23.01 26.36 9.24
N ASN A 22 -23.59 26.92 10.31
CA ASN A 22 -23.58 28.36 10.59
C ASN A 22 -24.01 28.65 12.04
N SER A 23 -23.75 29.87 12.53
CA SER A 23 -23.79 30.21 13.96
C SER A 23 -24.47 31.58 14.25
N SER A 24 -24.53 31.96 15.54
CA SER A 24 -25.17 33.17 16.12
C SER A 24 -26.70 33.09 16.26
N PHE A 25 -27.39 33.77 17.20
CA PHE A 25 -27.02 34.91 18.08
C PHE A 25 -27.65 34.86 19.51
N TYR A 26 -27.04 35.59 20.45
CA TYR A 26 -27.54 36.19 21.72
C TYR A 26 -28.49 35.44 22.70
N GLY A 27 -28.09 35.37 23.99
CA GLY A 27 -29.00 35.15 25.12
C GLY A 27 -28.30 34.91 26.48
N SER A 28 -28.41 35.85 27.43
CA SER A 28 -27.80 35.82 28.79
C SER A 28 -28.65 36.63 29.78
N PRO A 29 -28.49 36.50 31.13
CA PRO A 29 -28.02 35.35 31.94
C PRO A 29 -28.90 35.12 33.21
N LYS A 30 -28.58 34.09 34.03
CA LYS A 30 -28.69 34.13 35.53
C LYS A 30 -27.96 32.97 36.21
N HIS A 31 -27.55 33.19 37.47
CA HIS A 31 -26.70 32.33 38.33
C HIS A 31 -27.54 31.34 39.21
N PRO A 32 -26.97 30.48 40.11
CA PRO A 32 -25.55 30.26 40.46
C PRO A 32 -25.06 28.78 40.57
N TYR A 33 -23.73 28.64 40.72
CA TYR A 33 -22.98 27.57 41.42
C TYR A 33 -23.37 26.09 41.26
N ALA A 34 -22.64 25.40 40.36
CA ALA A 34 -22.17 24.03 40.57
C ALA A 34 -20.75 23.88 39.99
N ARG A 35 -19.72 23.66 40.84
CA ARG A 35 -18.32 23.56 40.40
C ARG A 35 -17.92 22.09 40.24
N VAL A 36 -18.32 21.47 39.13
CA VAL A 36 -17.88 20.11 38.75
C VAL A 36 -16.71 20.23 37.78
N THR A 37 -15.51 19.89 38.22
CA THR A 37 -14.35 19.72 37.34
C THR A 37 -14.47 18.41 36.57
N PRO A 38 -14.55 18.41 35.23
CA PRO A 38 -14.52 17.17 34.46
C PRO A 38 -13.12 16.57 34.55
N SER A 39 -12.99 15.42 35.22
CA SER A 39 -11.77 14.61 35.18
C SER A 39 -11.65 13.92 33.82
N LEU A 40 -11.34 14.71 32.79
CA LEU A 40 -10.99 14.21 31.46
C LEU A 40 -9.68 13.44 31.56
N SER A 41 -9.78 12.14 31.85
CA SER A 41 -8.72 11.18 31.61
C SER A 41 -8.60 10.95 30.10
N LEU A 42 -8.11 11.98 29.41
CA LEU A 42 -7.46 11.87 28.11
C LEU A 42 -6.28 10.91 28.28
N LYS A 43 -6.58 9.61 28.13
CA LYS A 43 -5.57 8.59 27.91
C LYS A 43 -4.91 8.92 26.58
N SER A 44 -3.81 9.65 26.63
CA SER A 44 -2.89 9.72 25.52
C SER A 44 -2.48 8.28 25.19
N CYS A 45 -3.06 7.75 24.11
CA CYS A 45 -2.57 6.54 23.47
C CYS A 45 -1.25 6.89 22.81
N HIS A 46 -0.18 6.96 23.60
CA HIS A 46 1.18 6.92 23.08
C HIS A 46 1.35 5.60 22.33
N PHE A 47 1.13 5.65 21.02
CA PHE A 47 1.37 4.55 20.10
C PHE A 47 2.87 4.31 20.05
N THR A 48 3.36 3.42 20.92
CA THR A 48 4.74 2.94 20.89
C THR A 48 4.94 2.06 19.66
N VAL A 49 5.21 2.68 18.51
CA VAL A 49 5.56 1.99 17.27
C VAL A 49 6.80 1.14 17.53
N ARG A 50 6.62 -0.18 17.58
CA ARG A 50 7.75 -1.12 17.66
C ARG A 50 8.28 -1.37 16.26
N CYS A 51 9.22 -0.55 15.84
CA CYS A 51 10.00 -0.77 14.63
C CYS A 51 10.92 -2.00 14.79
N ASP A 52 10.37 -3.20 14.56
CA ASP A 52 11.15 -4.45 14.52
C ASP A 52 11.84 -4.56 13.15
N VAL A 53 13.14 -4.24 13.11
CA VAL A 53 13.91 -4.07 11.88
C VAL A 53 14.33 -5.42 11.31
N SER A 54 13.40 -6.04 10.56
CA SER A 54 13.64 -7.27 9.81
C SER A 54 14.18 -6.99 8.40
N PHE A 55 15.15 -7.78 7.95
CA PHE A 55 15.61 -7.75 6.56
C PHE A 55 14.58 -8.44 5.65
N ARG A 56 14.02 -7.68 4.71
CA ARG A 56 13.06 -8.14 3.69
C ARG A 56 13.76 -8.18 2.32
N PRO A 57 14.02 -9.35 1.71
CA PRO A 57 14.76 -9.42 0.45
C PRO A 57 13.89 -9.11 -0.79
N CYS A 58 14.49 -8.56 -1.84
CA CYS A 58 13.84 -8.33 -3.14
C CYS A 58 14.21 -9.43 -4.17
N ILE A 59 13.29 -9.74 -5.08
CA ILE A 59 13.57 -10.38 -6.38
C ILE A 59 12.97 -9.49 -7.48
N ASP A 60 13.77 -8.57 -8.00
CA ASP A 60 13.44 -7.78 -9.19
C ASP A 60 13.55 -8.64 -10.45
N ILE A 61 12.49 -8.71 -11.26
CA ILE A 61 12.39 -9.54 -12.46
C ILE A 61 12.07 -8.70 -13.70
N HIS A 62 12.89 -8.81 -14.74
CA HIS A 62 12.66 -8.21 -16.05
C HIS A 62 12.96 -9.19 -17.18
N LYS A 63 12.03 -9.38 -18.13
CA LYS A 63 12.10 -10.39 -19.22
C LYS A 63 12.38 -11.81 -18.71
N GLY A 64 11.80 -12.17 -17.55
CA GLY A 64 12.00 -13.48 -16.90
C GLY A 64 13.37 -13.69 -16.24
N LYS A 65 14.22 -12.67 -16.18
CA LYS A 65 15.55 -12.72 -15.53
C LYS A 65 15.54 -11.90 -14.25
N VAL A 66 16.24 -12.39 -13.22
CA VAL A 66 16.47 -11.62 -11.99
C VAL A 66 17.52 -10.55 -12.26
N LYS A 67 17.15 -9.27 -12.12
CA LYS A 67 18.03 -8.12 -12.45
C LYS A 67 17.93 -7.01 -11.42
N GLN A 68 19.08 -6.52 -10.94
CA GLN A 68 19.13 -5.24 -10.24
C GLN A 68 19.28 -4.12 -11.27
N ILE A 69 18.30 -3.22 -11.34
CA ILE A 69 18.31 -2.04 -12.23
C ILE A 69 18.47 -0.74 -11.45
N VAL A 70 18.73 0.37 -12.16
CA VAL A 70 18.53 1.73 -11.62
C VAL A 70 17.11 2.18 -11.96
N GLY A 71 16.20 2.18 -10.99
CA GLY A 71 14.76 2.41 -11.20
C GLY A 71 14.41 3.67 -12.00
N SER A 72 15.18 4.76 -11.82
CA SER A 72 15.01 6.01 -12.58
C SER A 72 15.35 5.93 -14.08
N THR A 73 15.74 4.76 -14.59
CA THR A 73 16.04 4.53 -16.02
C THR A 73 14.98 3.68 -16.73
N LEU A 74 14.00 3.13 -16.00
CA LEU A 74 12.94 2.28 -16.56
C LEU A 74 11.90 3.12 -17.32
N ARG A 75 11.80 2.90 -18.64
CA ARG A 75 10.82 3.54 -19.53
C ARG A 75 9.69 2.57 -19.92
N ASP A 76 8.76 3.05 -20.73
CA ASP A 76 7.50 2.39 -21.12
C ASP A 76 7.48 2.07 -22.64
N SER A 77 8.66 1.87 -23.22
CA SER A 77 8.92 2.08 -24.64
C SER A 77 9.57 0.84 -25.28
N LYS A 78 9.29 0.55 -26.55
CA LYS A 78 9.93 -0.60 -27.22
C LYS A 78 11.46 -0.46 -27.38
N GLU A 79 12.02 0.69 -27.01
CA GLU A 79 13.46 1.00 -26.98
C GLU A 79 14.09 0.86 -25.56
N ASP A 80 13.34 0.35 -24.57
CA ASP A 80 13.78 0.26 -23.16
C ASP A 80 15.17 -0.41 -22.99
N GLU A 81 15.51 -1.35 -23.87
CA GLU A 81 16.77 -2.11 -23.87
C GLU A 81 18.03 -1.25 -24.12
N LEU A 82 17.89 -0.06 -24.70
CA LEU A 82 18.99 0.89 -24.93
C LEU A 82 19.15 1.94 -23.82
N THR A 83 18.22 2.02 -22.86
CA THR A 83 18.22 3.07 -21.82
C THR A 83 18.13 2.55 -20.39
N LEU A 84 17.69 1.29 -20.18
CA LEU A 84 17.62 0.65 -18.87
C LEU A 84 19.02 0.29 -18.34
N VAL A 85 19.49 1.01 -17.32
CA VAL A 85 20.77 0.71 -16.66
C VAL A 85 20.59 -0.49 -15.74
N THR A 86 21.17 -1.62 -16.13
CA THR A 86 21.23 -2.85 -15.33
C THR A 86 22.55 -2.88 -14.57
N ASN A 87 22.50 -2.88 -13.24
CA ASN A 87 23.67 -3.00 -12.37
C ASN A 87 24.15 -4.47 -12.25
N PHE A 88 23.20 -5.41 -12.27
CA PHE A 88 23.47 -6.85 -12.18
C PHE A 88 22.34 -7.64 -12.84
N GLU A 89 22.68 -8.73 -13.53
CA GLU A 89 21.75 -9.77 -13.97
C GLU A 89 22.25 -11.11 -13.43
N SER A 90 21.33 -11.98 -12.97
CA SER A 90 21.70 -13.27 -12.41
C SER A 90 21.46 -14.44 -13.37
N ASP A 91 22.39 -15.39 -13.36
CA ASP A 91 22.18 -16.72 -13.94
C ASP A 91 21.19 -17.56 -13.12
N LYS A 92 21.00 -17.24 -11.84
CA LYS A 92 20.07 -17.94 -10.95
C LYS A 92 18.62 -17.55 -11.23
N SER A 93 17.74 -18.55 -11.20
CA SER A 93 16.29 -18.38 -11.27
C SER A 93 15.72 -17.66 -10.04
N ALA A 94 14.57 -17.01 -10.21
CA ALA A 94 13.82 -16.42 -9.10
C ALA A 94 13.43 -17.48 -8.04
N ALA A 95 13.14 -18.72 -8.48
CA ALA A 95 12.91 -19.86 -7.60
C ALA A 95 14.12 -20.24 -6.72
N GLU A 96 15.36 -20.05 -7.19
CA GLU A 96 16.56 -20.31 -6.37
C GLU A 96 16.76 -19.25 -5.28
N PHE A 97 16.51 -17.97 -5.59
CA PHE A 97 16.50 -16.90 -4.59
C PHE A 97 15.40 -17.14 -3.56
N ALA A 98 14.18 -17.48 -3.99
CA ALA A 98 13.08 -17.83 -3.09
C ALA A 98 13.41 -19.05 -2.19
N LYS A 99 14.07 -20.09 -2.72
CA LYS A 99 14.57 -21.24 -1.94
C LYS A 99 15.62 -20.84 -0.90
N LEU A 100 16.51 -19.90 -1.23
CA LEU A 100 17.49 -19.34 -0.29
C LEU A 100 16.80 -18.57 0.83
N TYR A 101 15.91 -17.64 0.50
CA TYR A 101 15.16 -16.86 1.50
C TYR A 101 14.30 -17.75 2.40
N LYS A 102 13.74 -18.85 1.86
CA LYS A 102 13.00 -19.88 2.62
C LYS A 102 13.88 -20.65 3.60
N LYS A 103 15.09 -21.04 3.18
CA LYS A 103 16.09 -21.70 4.04
C LYS A 103 16.47 -20.79 5.21
N ASP A 104 16.68 -19.51 4.92
CA ASP A 104 17.11 -18.49 5.89
C ASP A 104 15.92 -17.84 6.64
N ARG A 105 14.68 -18.30 6.36
CA ARG A 105 13.40 -17.95 7.00
C ARG A 105 12.96 -16.48 6.84
N LEU A 106 13.44 -15.79 5.81
CA LEU A 106 13.17 -14.38 5.53
C LEU A 106 11.75 -14.21 4.93
N LYS A 107 10.80 -13.68 5.71
CA LYS A 107 9.39 -13.51 5.30
C LYS A 107 9.04 -12.08 4.86
N GLY A 108 8.13 -11.97 3.89
CA GLY A 108 7.71 -10.70 3.29
C GLY A 108 8.83 -10.03 2.48
N GLY A 109 9.78 -10.82 1.99
CA GLY A 109 10.49 -10.44 0.78
C GLY A 109 9.51 -10.35 -0.39
N HIS A 110 9.84 -9.58 -1.43
CA HIS A 110 8.92 -9.19 -2.49
C HIS A 110 9.50 -9.53 -3.86
N VAL A 111 8.63 -9.96 -4.77
CA VAL A 111 8.96 -10.27 -6.15
C VAL A 111 8.34 -9.20 -7.03
N ILE A 112 9.16 -8.41 -7.71
CA ILE A 112 8.69 -7.23 -8.47
C ILE A 112 8.86 -7.48 -9.97
N MET A 113 7.75 -7.51 -10.70
CA MET A 113 7.75 -7.62 -12.16
C MET A 113 7.92 -6.25 -12.80
N LEU A 114 9.14 -5.99 -13.29
CA LEU A 114 9.55 -4.76 -13.98
C LEU A 114 9.12 -4.78 -15.47
N GLY A 115 7.89 -5.22 -15.72
CA GLY A 115 7.32 -5.42 -17.06
C GLY A 115 6.09 -6.32 -17.04
N ALA A 116 5.23 -6.20 -18.06
CA ALA A 116 3.99 -6.97 -18.18
C ALA A 116 4.15 -8.32 -18.93
N ASP A 117 5.39 -8.69 -19.27
CA ASP A 117 5.71 -9.82 -20.14
C ASP A 117 5.48 -11.19 -19.47
N LEU A 118 5.26 -12.22 -20.29
CA LEU A 118 4.91 -13.56 -19.81
C LEU A 118 6.06 -14.29 -19.12
N LEU A 119 7.32 -13.98 -19.44
CA LEU A 119 8.48 -14.61 -18.83
C LEU A 119 8.69 -14.09 -17.40
N SER A 120 8.51 -12.79 -17.19
CA SER A 120 8.55 -12.18 -15.85
C SER A 120 7.44 -12.71 -14.94
N LYS A 121 6.23 -12.92 -15.48
CA LYS A 121 5.11 -13.54 -14.75
C LYS A 121 5.40 -15.00 -14.40
N ALA A 122 5.92 -15.79 -15.33
CA ALA A 122 6.31 -17.18 -15.06
C ALA A 122 7.38 -17.26 -13.96
N ALA A 123 8.46 -16.48 -14.08
CA ALA A 123 9.52 -16.44 -13.08
C ALA A 123 9.03 -15.95 -11.70
N ALA A 124 8.05 -15.04 -11.66
CA ALA A 124 7.41 -14.64 -10.41
C ALA A 124 6.62 -15.78 -9.76
N ILE A 125 5.80 -16.50 -10.53
CA ILE A 125 5.04 -17.66 -10.05
C ILE A 125 5.99 -18.77 -9.56
N GLU A 126 7.09 -19.05 -10.27
CA GLU A 126 8.12 -19.99 -9.83
C GLU A 126 8.73 -19.63 -8.46
N ALA A 127 8.89 -18.33 -8.16
CA ALA A 127 9.36 -17.86 -6.86
C ALA A 127 8.30 -18.03 -5.75
N LEU A 128 7.03 -17.79 -6.07
CA LEU A 128 5.91 -18.03 -5.15
C LEU A 128 5.76 -19.52 -4.82
N HIS A 129 5.80 -20.40 -5.83
CA HIS A 129 5.78 -21.86 -5.66
C HIS A 129 6.98 -22.36 -4.84
N ALA A 130 8.16 -21.74 -5.02
CA ALA A 130 9.33 -22.05 -4.22
C ALA A 130 9.14 -21.68 -2.74
N TYR A 131 8.47 -20.57 -2.41
CA TYR A 131 8.20 -20.14 -1.03
C TYR A 131 6.75 -19.67 -0.78
N PRO A 132 5.77 -20.60 -0.75
CA PRO A 132 4.37 -20.25 -0.55
C PRO A 132 4.15 -19.62 0.83
N GLY A 133 3.41 -18.51 0.87
CA GLY A 133 3.19 -17.69 2.08
C GLY A 133 4.45 -17.03 2.65
N GLY A 134 5.58 -17.07 1.93
CA GLY A 134 6.84 -16.45 2.33
C GLY A 134 7.12 -15.10 1.65
N LEU A 135 6.66 -14.94 0.41
CA LEU A 135 6.94 -13.75 -0.42
C LEU A 135 5.66 -12.94 -0.73
N GLN A 136 5.83 -11.68 -1.06
CA GLN A 136 4.84 -10.76 -1.63
C GLN A 136 5.11 -10.61 -3.14
N VAL A 137 4.14 -10.14 -3.93
CA VAL A 137 4.35 -9.93 -5.39
C VAL A 137 3.77 -8.62 -5.89
N GLY A 138 4.53 -7.89 -6.71
CA GLY A 138 4.18 -6.59 -7.26
C GLY A 138 4.52 -6.44 -8.76
N GLY A 139 4.06 -5.33 -9.35
CA GLY A 139 4.21 -5.04 -10.77
C GLY A 139 2.97 -5.47 -11.58
N GLY A 140 2.19 -4.49 -12.06
CA GLY A 140 1.00 -4.77 -12.87
C GLY A 140 -0.18 -5.44 -12.14
N ILE A 141 -0.19 -5.45 -10.81
CA ILE A 141 -1.29 -5.96 -9.99
C ILE A 141 -2.57 -5.15 -10.24
N ASN A 142 -3.69 -5.84 -10.49
CA ASN A 142 -5.02 -5.25 -10.71
C ASN A 142 -6.13 -6.22 -10.24
N LEU A 143 -7.40 -5.82 -10.33
CA LEU A 143 -8.54 -6.66 -9.94
C LEU A 143 -8.55 -8.02 -10.64
N ASP A 144 -8.21 -8.06 -11.94
CA ASP A 144 -8.31 -9.25 -12.78
C ASP A 144 -7.25 -10.32 -12.46
N ASN A 145 -6.13 -9.94 -11.83
CA ASN A 145 -5.01 -10.84 -11.54
C ASN A 145 -4.66 -11.00 -10.05
N CYS A 146 -5.14 -10.11 -9.17
CA CYS A 146 -4.71 -10.08 -7.77
C CYS A 146 -5.01 -11.40 -7.01
N LEU A 147 -6.18 -12.01 -7.23
CA LEU A 147 -6.55 -13.26 -6.55
C LEU A 147 -5.65 -14.43 -7.00
N SER A 148 -5.40 -14.55 -8.31
CA SER A 148 -4.58 -15.62 -8.87
C SER A 148 -3.17 -15.64 -8.25
N TYR A 149 -2.54 -14.49 -8.04
CA TYR A 149 -1.23 -14.44 -7.37
C TYR A 149 -1.25 -14.92 -5.92
N ILE A 150 -2.35 -14.70 -5.18
CA ILE A 150 -2.53 -15.25 -3.83
C ILE A 150 -2.74 -16.77 -3.89
N GLU A 151 -3.47 -17.28 -4.88
CA GLU A 151 -3.68 -18.71 -5.11
C GLU A 151 -2.39 -19.44 -5.52
N GLU A 152 -1.53 -18.79 -6.32
CA GLU A 152 -0.16 -19.24 -6.65
C GLU A 152 0.81 -19.11 -5.47
N GLY A 153 0.35 -18.67 -4.30
CA GLY A 153 1.09 -18.74 -3.03
C GLY A 153 1.74 -17.45 -2.57
N ALA A 154 1.42 -16.29 -3.15
CA ALA A 154 1.81 -15.00 -2.55
C ALA A 154 1.13 -14.80 -1.18
N SER A 155 1.90 -14.31 -0.21
CA SER A 155 1.36 -13.87 1.08
C SER A 155 0.51 -12.60 0.92
N HIS A 156 0.96 -11.68 0.07
CA HIS A 156 0.29 -10.42 -0.25
C HIS A 156 0.54 -10.06 -1.72
N VAL A 157 -0.36 -9.28 -2.29
CA VAL A 157 -0.11 -8.52 -3.52
C VAL A 157 0.24 -7.06 -3.21
N ILE A 158 1.17 -6.50 -3.96
CA ILE A 158 1.67 -5.13 -3.82
C ILE A 158 1.10 -4.30 -4.97
N VAL A 159 0.31 -3.27 -4.66
CA VAL A 159 -0.30 -2.40 -5.66
C VAL A 159 0.38 -1.03 -5.74
N THR A 160 0.68 -0.63 -6.98
CA THR A 160 1.35 0.62 -7.35
C THR A 160 0.40 1.49 -8.20
N SER A 161 0.70 1.65 -9.49
CA SER A 161 0.03 2.57 -10.44
C SER A 161 -1.41 2.19 -10.81
N TYR A 162 -1.89 1.01 -10.41
CA TYR A 162 -3.30 0.66 -10.56
C TYR A 162 -4.20 1.51 -9.65
N VAL A 163 -3.75 1.81 -8.42
CA VAL A 163 -4.46 2.68 -7.46
C VAL A 163 -3.97 4.13 -7.57
N PHE A 164 -2.67 4.35 -7.78
CA PHE A 164 -2.06 5.68 -7.84
C PHE A 164 -1.76 6.12 -9.29
N ASN A 165 -2.65 6.90 -9.89
CA ASN A 165 -2.66 7.22 -11.32
C ASN A 165 -2.98 8.71 -11.53
N ASN A 166 -2.32 9.37 -12.49
CA ASN A 166 -2.60 10.77 -12.85
C ASN A 166 -2.51 11.77 -11.67
N GLY A 167 -1.70 11.49 -10.65
CA GLY A 167 -1.55 12.32 -9.46
C GLY A 167 -2.71 12.20 -8.46
N GLN A 168 -3.54 11.15 -8.57
CA GLN A 168 -4.67 10.88 -7.67
C GLN A 168 -4.69 9.42 -7.22
N MET A 169 -5.43 9.15 -6.14
CA MET A 169 -5.71 7.81 -5.62
C MET A 169 -7.12 7.37 -6.00
N ASP A 170 -7.24 6.29 -6.76
CA ASP A 170 -8.52 5.66 -7.08
C ASP A 170 -8.98 4.77 -5.92
N LEU A 171 -9.79 5.35 -5.04
CA LEU A 171 -10.31 4.69 -3.84
C LEU A 171 -11.27 3.54 -4.17
N GLU A 172 -11.97 3.55 -5.30
CA GLU A 172 -12.88 2.47 -5.67
C GLU A 172 -12.12 1.24 -6.17
N ARG A 173 -11.00 1.44 -6.90
CA ARG A 173 -10.05 0.34 -7.19
C ARG A 173 -9.45 -0.24 -5.92
N LEU A 174 -9.07 0.61 -4.96
CA LEU A 174 -8.53 0.16 -3.67
C LEU A 174 -9.55 -0.67 -2.88
N LYS A 175 -10.80 -0.20 -2.76
CA LYS A 175 -11.92 -0.96 -2.18
C LYS A 175 -12.16 -2.29 -2.92
N GLY A 176 -12.10 -2.28 -4.25
CA GLY A 176 -12.24 -3.47 -5.08
C GLY A 176 -11.19 -4.53 -4.74
N LEU A 177 -9.91 -4.13 -4.64
CA LEU A 177 -8.82 -5.05 -4.25
C LEU A 177 -9.05 -5.61 -2.85
N VAL A 178 -9.43 -4.77 -1.89
CA VAL A 178 -9.77 -5.20 -0.51
C VAL A 178 -10.95 -6.17 -0.49
N CYS A 179 -11.94 -6.00 -1.37
CA CYS A 179 -13.06 -6.93 -1.52
C CYS A 179 -12.63 -8.30 -2.06
N VAL A 180 -11.67 -8.33 -2.98
CA VAL A 180 -11.20 -9.58 -3.63
C VAL A 180 -10.17 -10.33 -2.79
N VAL A 181 -9.11 -9.68 -2.30
CA VAL A 181 -8.01 -10.35 -1.56
C VAL A 181 -8.08 -10.18 -0.04
N GLY A 182 -8.84 -9.21 0.48
CA GLY A 182 -8.83 -8.82 1.89
C GLY A 182 -7.63 -7.92 2.24
N LYS A 183 -7.81 -6.95 3.14
CA LYS A 183 -6.73 -5.98 3.46
C LYS A 183 -5.47 -6.65 4.00
N GLN A 184 -5.63 -7.78 4.71
CA GLN A 184 -4.59 -8.61 5.30
C GLN A 184 -3.70 -9.34 4.28
N ARG A 185 -3.92 -9.12 2.98
CA ARG A 185 -3.11 -9.62 1.86
C ARG A 185 -2.84 -8.53 0.81
N LEU A 186 -2.99 -7.26 1.18
CA LEU A 186 -2.73 -6.11 0.32
C LEU A 186 -1.63 -5.24 0.94
N VAL A 187 -0.62 -4.91 0.13
CA VAL A 187 0.42 -3.93 0.44
C VAL A 187 0.27 -2.75 -0.53
N LEU A 188 0.35 -1.54 -0.01
CA LEU A 188 0.43 -0.33 -0.84
C LEU A 188 1.90 0.06 -1.02
N ASP A 189 2.34 0.17 -2.28
CA ASP A 189 3.60 0.83 -2.60
C ASP A 189 3.39 2.35 -2.55
N LEU A 190 3.97 2.99 -1.55
CA LEU A 190 3.93 4.43 -1.37
C LEU A 190 5.21 5.02 -1.95
N SER A 191 5.25 5.01 -3.28
CA SER A 191 6.24 5.66 -4.14
C SER A 191 6.32 7.17 -3.83
N CYS A 192 7.34 7.64 -3.10
CA CYS A 192 7.37 8.99 -2.53
C CYS A 192 8.61 9.82 -2.84
N ARG A 193 8.42 11.14 -2.96
CA ARG A 193 9.47 12.12 -3.26
C ARG A 193 9.41 13.34 -2.34
N LYS A 194 10.56 13.89 -1.93
CA LYS A 194 10.60 15.15 -1.15
C LYS A 194 10.24 16.34 -2.06
N LYS A 195 9.32 17.19 -1.58
CA LYS A 195 8.89 18.44 -2.21
C LYS A 195 8.76 19.49 -1.11
N GLU A 196 9.55 20.56 -1.23
CA GLU A 196 9.78 21.49 -0.11
C GLU A 196 10.18 20.70 1.14
N ASP A 197 9.51 20.86 2.28
CA ASP A 197 9.79 20.07 3.50
C ASP A 197 8.80 18.92 3.79
N LYS A 198 8.00 18.53 2.79
CA LYS A 198 7.10 17.37 2.88
C LYS A 198 7.51 16.26 1.91
N TYR A 199 7.02 15.05 2.16
CA TYR A 199 7.04 13.97 1.17
C TYR A 199 5.67 13.87 0.51
N ALA A 200 5.64 13.74 -0.81
CA ALA A 200 4.43 13.54 -1.59
C ALA A 200 4.51 12.21 -2.35
N ILE A 201 3.39 11.51 -2.43
CA ILE A 201 3.27 10.33 -3.30
C ILE A 201 3.42 10.82 -4.74
N VAL A 202 4.23 10.12 -5.54
CA VAL A 202 4.40 10.38 -6.97
C VAL A 202 3.83 9.22 -7.78
N THR A 203 3.12 9.56 -8.85
CA THR A 203 2.48 8.62 -9.78
C THR A 203 3.26 8.55 -11.09
N ASP A 204 2.78 7.73 -12.01
CA ASP A 204 3.16 7.79 -13.43
C ASP A 204 4.69 7.65 -13.62
N ARG A 205 5.26 6.57 -13.06
CA ARG A 205 6.71 6.29 -13.05
C ARG A 205 7.54 7.43 -12.44
N TRP A 206 7.10 7.92 -11.28
CA TRP A 206 7.74 8.99 -10.52
C TRP A 206 7.76 10.38 -11.18
N GLN A 207 7.09 10.54 -12.34
CA GLN A 207 7.15 11.77 -13.14
C GLN A 207 6.15 12.83 -12.66
N LYS A 208 5.05 12.42 -12.02
CA LYS A 208 3.97 13.31 -11.60
C LYS A 208 3.80 13.28 -10.08
N PHE A 209 3.84 14.45 -9.45
CA PHE A 209 3.41 14.58 -8.06
C PHE A 209 1.89 14.42 -7.95
N SER A 210 1.44 13.67 -6.95
CA SER A 210 0.05 13.72 -6.49
C SER A 210 -0.16 14.88 -5.51
N ASP A 211 -1.42 15.18 -5.24
CA ASP A 211 -1.83 16.07 -4.15
C ASP A 211 -1.83 15.36 -2.78
N VAL A 212 -1.46 14.07 -2.72
CA VAL A 212 -1.38 13.27 -1.49
C VAL A 212 0.03 13.37 -0.89
N TYR A 213 0.11 14.01 0.27
CA TYR A 213 1.33 14.08 1.07
C TYR A 213 1.36 12.94 2.10
N LEU A 214 2.56 12.48 2.48
CA LEU A 214 2.71 11.55 3.59
C LEU A 214 2.68 12.30 4.92
N ASP A 215 1.68 11.98 5.73
CA ASP A 215 1.55 12.33 7.14
C ASP A 215 0.82 11.20 7.91
N GLU A 216 0.66 11.37 9.22
CA GLU A 216 0.02 10.40 10.10
C GLU A 216 -1.48 10.19 9.77
N GLU A 217 -2.19 11.24 9.34
CA GLU A 217 -3.62 11.15 8.99
C GLU A 217 -3.83 10.32 7.72
N VAL A 218 -3.02 10.55 6.68
CA VAL A 218 -3.05 9.75 5.44
C VAL A 218 -2.66 8.29 5.71
N LEU A 219 -1.61 8.04 6.49
CA LEU A 219 -1.20 6.67 6.82
C LEU A 219 -2.21 5.95 7.74
N HIS A 220 -2.93 6.67 8.61
CA HIS A 220 -4.02 6.08 9.40
C HIS A 220 -5.28 5.84 8.54
N PHE A 221 -5.60 6.71 7.57
CA PHE A 221 -6.67 6.48 6.61
C PHE A 221 -6.42 5.22 5.76
N LEU A 222 -5.22 5.09 5.19
CA LEU A 222 -4.83 3.95 4.36
C LEU A 222 -4.82 2.61 5.13
N ALA A 223 -4.69 2.64 6.46
CA ALA A 223 -4.59 1.44 7.31
C ALA A 223 -5.91 0.65 7.39
N ASN A 224 -7.00 1.25 6.91
CA ASN A 224 -8.29 0.59 6.73
C ASN A 224 -8.29 -0.35 5.50
N TYR A 225 -7.31 -0.22 4.60
CA TYR A 225 -7.29 -0.88 3.29
C TYR A 225 -6.06 -1.79 3.04
N ALA A 226 -4.96 -1.66 3.79
CA ALA A 226 -3.76 -2.49 3.64
C ALA A 226 -3.27 -3.09 4.99
N ASP A 227 -2.38 -4.08 4.93
CA ASP A 227 -1.70 -4.67 6.11
C ASP A 227 -0.30 -4.08 6.33
N GLU A 228 0.45 -3.84 5.25
CA GLU A 228 1.77 -3.22 5.26
C GLU A 228 1.84 -2.09 4.21
N TYR A 229 2.76 -1.14 4.42
CA TYR A 229 3.20 -0.21 3.38
C TYR A 229 4.63 -0.49 2.96
N LEU A 230 4.88 -0.46 1.66
CA LEU A 230 6.19 -0.53 1.04
C LEU A 230 6.57 0.89 0.58
N VAL A 231 7.48 1.56 1.28
CA VAL A 231 7.73 3.00 1.09
C VAL A 231 9.09 3.22 0.43
N HIS A 232 9.06 3.78 -0.78
CA HIS A 232 10.22 3.95 -1.67
C HIS A 232 10.54 5.42 -1.91
N GLY A 233 11.84 5.76 -1.94
CA GLY A 233 12.34 7.14 -2.05
C GLY A 233 13.05 7.38 -3.38
N VAL A 234 12.38 8.03 -4.34
CA VAL A 234 12.82 8.14 -5.75
C VAL A 234 14.26 8.66 -5.90
N ASP A 235 14.62 9.64 -5.09
CA ASP A 235 15.88 10.35 -5.24
C ASP A 235 17.10 9.50 -4.82
N VAL A 236 16.89 8.38 -4.11
CA VAL A 236 17.96 7.46 -3.64
C VAL A 236 17.86 6.02 -4.17
N GLU A 237 16.72 5.60 -4.72
CA GLU A 237 16.50 4.24 -5.21
C GLU A 237 17.52 3.83 -6.30
N GLY A 238 18.11 2.64 -6.15
CA GLY A 238 19.09 2.07 -7.09
C GLY A 238 20.47 2.74 -7.12
N LYS A 239 20.73 3.78 -6.31
CA LYS A 239 21.96 4.60 -6.39
C LYS A 239 23.05 4.27 -5.35
N ASN A 240 22.84 3.29 -4.47
CA ASN A 240 23.74 2.96 -3.35
C ASN A 240 24.06 4.16 -2.41
N ILE A 241 23.12 5.10 -2.28
CA ILE A 241 23.22 6.24 -1.35
C ILE A 241 22.47 5.88 -0.06
N ASN A 242 22.95 6.37 1.09
CA ASN A 242 22.45 6.03 2.41
C ASN A 242 20.94 6.29 2.61
N VAL A 243 20.38 5.52 3.54
CA VAL A 243 19.03 5.67 4.13
C VAL A 243 18.69 7.13 4.43
N VAL A 244 17.50 7.57 4.02
CA VAL A 244 16.95 8.90 4.36
C VAL A 244 15.83 8.74 5.38
N GLU A 245 15.94 9.44 6.52
CA GLU A 245 14.89 9.46 7.55
C GLU A 245 13.80 10.50 7.24
N ILE A 246 12.53 10.18 7.53
CA ILE A 246 11.45 11.18 7.60
C ILE A 246 11.32 11.69 9.04
N PRO A 247 11.62 12.98 9.32
CA PRO A 247 11.42 13.56 10.64
C PRO A 247 9.95 13.47 11.09
N GLY A 248 9.74 12.99 12.31
CA GLY A 248 8.41 12.84 12.91
C GLY A 248 7.66 11.55 12.56
N LEU A 249 8.20 10.69 11.69
CA LEU A 249 7.49 9.49 11.22
C LEU A 249 8.31 8.18 11.34
N HIS A 250 9.58 8.26 11.74
CA HIS A 250 10.51 7.13 11.94
C HIS A 250 10.62 6.16 10.74
N ILE A 251 10.40 6.68 9.52
CA ILE A 251 10.54 5.95 8.25
C ILE A 251 11.97 6.09 7.74
N CYS A 252 12.60 4.96 7.41
CA CYS A 252 13.93 4.87 6.81
C CYS A 252 13.85 4.48 5.33
N PHE A 253 13.94 5.44 4.42
CA PHE A 253 13.93 5.20 2.98
C PHE A 253 15.16 4.40 2.51
N GLN A 254 14.94 3.11 2.27
CA GLN A 254 15.63 2.35 1.22
C GLN A 254 14.72 1.20 0.78
N LEU A 255 14.17 0.48 1.77
CA LEU A 255 12.95 -0.34 1.69
C LEU A 255 12.19 -0.19 3.01
N ALA A 256 11.41 0.87 3.16
CA ALA A 256 10.70 1.14 4.41
C ALA A 256 9.40 0.33 4.49
N PHE A 257 9.40 -0.71 5.33
CA PHE A 257 8.19 -1.42 5.71
C PHE A 257 7.57 -0.76 6.94
N ILE A 258 6.43 -0.11 6.76
CA ILE A 258 5.62 0.34 7.90
C ILE A 258 4.72 -0.82 8.27
N TYR A 259 5.06 -1.53 9.35
CA TYR A 259 4.16 -2.51 9.95
C TYR A 259 3.05 -1.78 10.70
N LEU A 260 1.83 -1.88 10.20
CA LEU A 260 0.67 -1.30 10.86
C LEU A 260 0.36 -2.08 12.14
N PRO A 261 0.15 -1.41 13.30
CA PRO A 261 -0.28 -2.10 14.50
C PRO A 261 -1.66 -2.72 14.26
N SER A 262 -1.75 -4.04 14.35
CA SER A 262 -2.99 -4.78 14.12
C SER A 262 -4.11 -4.28 15.04
N SER A 263 -5.28 -4.04 14.45
CA SER A 263 -6.40 -3.30 15.05
C SER A 263 -7.00 -4.04 16.26
N THR A 264 -6.39 -3.86 17.43
CA THR A 264 -6.70 -4.56 18.68
C THR A 264 -7.47 -3.65 19.65
N CYS A 265 -8.56 -3.07 19.15
CA CYS A 265 -9.60 -2.36 19.89
C CYS A 265 -10.93 -2.53 19.13
N PHE A 266 -12.05 -2.60 19.87
CA PHE A 266 -13.40 -2.97 19.40
C PHE A 266 -13.51 -4.46 18.98
N ASN A 267 -14.14 -5.35 19.77
CA ASN A 267 -14.85 -5.19 21.04
C ASN A 267 -14.36 -6.20 22.09
#